data_AF-A0A375YJJ2-F1
#
_entry.id   AF-A0A375YJJ2-F1
#
_cell.length_a   1.000
_cell.length_b   1.000
_cell.length_c   1.000
_cell.angle_alpha   90.00
_cell.angle_beta   90.00
_cell.angle_gamma   90.00
#
_symmetry.space_group_name_H-M   'P 1'
#
loop_
_entity.id
_entity.type
_entity.pdbx_description
1 polymer ?
#
loop_
_entity_poly.entity_id
_entity_poly.type
_entity_poly.pdbx_seq_one_letter_code
_entity_poly.pdbx_strand_id
1 'polypeptide(L)'
;METSRAGTVPTAARSPQIPVGSGNTFTCLIRFALANIRRRPERFVLAVLGIALAIACVTVVRTISASFATTGEESVADVLGDAALWVVPAAGVRYDPTAQALVADGPVPAITVPAGWSATRVASGVIDLDGESVALRGSDEIPSGRAELGSALADRLAVSDGDVLTVGDQHLTVAITGDGQSMTVPAVPARSLVGDNGWWVVHAPPGLEQRRDLGATFGAAVGLPSTPDPAVRPDPGGEGLIYDTVGGSGPLTFAQKYSALFSGKVTGSTLGLISTIGLGLGFVIAVSSFLAAVTERRREFGIMSSIGLADEVLYFFLVESAVVFLAAYLIGVCAAGVAVALVIPSIASLGAWLQGAALTAMFLPAMAIVGALVPVHRLLQQRPVALLEDR
;
A
#
# COMPACT_ATOMS: atom_id res chain seq x y z
N MET A 1 -35.38 -54.12 -76.30
CA MET A 1 -35.71 -52.68 -76.21
C MET A 1 -36.49 -52.52 -74.92
N GLU A 2 -35.80 -52.27 -73.81
CA GLU A 2 -36.39 -51.91 -72.51
C GLU A 2 -35.22 -51.51 -71.59
N THR A 3 -35.15 -50.24 -71.22
CA THR A 3 -34.24 -49.72 -70.18
C THR A 3 -35.10 -49.14 -69.07
N SER A 4 -34.97 -49.73 -67.88
CA SER A 4 -35.72 -49.37 -66.67
C SER A 4 -35.12 -48.12 -66.01
N ARG A 5 -36.01 -47.24 -65.51
CA ARG A 5 -35.73 -45.95 -64.88
C ARG A 5 -34.97 -46.10 -63.56
N ALA A 6 -33.89 -45.33 -63.40
CA ALA A 6 -33.27 -45.07 -62.11
C ALA A 6 -34.09 -44.04 -61.32
N GLY A 7 -34.52 -44.40 -60.11
CA GLY A 7 -35.20 -43.51 -59.17
C GLY A 7 -34.22 -42.59 -58.45
N THR A 8 -34.54 -41.30 -58.42
CA THR A 8 -33.85 -40.27 -57.65
C THR A 8 -34.23 -40.37 -56.17
N VAL A 9 -33.23 -40.57 -55.31
CA VAL A 9 -33.37 -40.52 -53.85
C VAL A 9 -33.42 -39.05 -53.40
N PRO A 10 -34.37 -38.61 -52.56
CA PRO A 10 -34.38 -37.25 -52.03
C PRO A 10 -33.24 -37.06 -51.03
N THR A 11 -32.49 -35.98 -51.22
CA THR A 11 -31.42 -35.53 -50.33
C THR A 11 -31.98 -35.28 -48.93
N ALA A 12 -31.39 -35.91 -47.91
CA ALA A 12 -31.76 -35.75 -46.51
C ALA A 12 -31.76 -34.26 -46.13
N ALA A 13 -32.90 -33.82 -45.58
CA ALA A 13 -33.05 -32.48 -45.05
C ALA A 13 -32.01 -32.25 -43.93
N ARG A 14 -31.20 -31.19 -44.08
CA ARG A 14 -30.34 -30.68 -43.01
C ARG A 14 -31.20 -30.41 -41.77
N SER A 15 -30.79 -30.95 -40.63
CA SER A 15 -31.35 -30.60 -39.33
C SER A 15 -31.41 -29.08 -39.17
N PRO A 16 -32.52 -28.51 -38.67
CA PRO A 16 -32.62 -27.07 -38.47
C PRO A 16 -31.53 -26.65 -37.49
N GLN A 17 -30.62 -25.78 -37.96
CA GLN A 17 -29.66 -25.12 -37.09
C GLN A 17 -30.46 -24.35 -36.02
N ILE A 18 -30.17 -24.66 -34.75
CA ILE A 18 -30.74 -23.96 -33.61
C ILE A 18 -30.46 -22.46 -33.80
N PRO A 19 -31.46 -21.57 -33.71
CA PRO A 19 -31.24 -20.15 -33.87
C PRO A 19 -30.26 -19.69 -32.79
N VAL A 20 -29.10 -19.17 -33.21
CA VAL A 20 -28.18 -18.46 -32.32
C VAL A 20 -28.91 -17.20 -31.88
N GLY A 21 -29.51 -17.24 -30.69
CA GLY A 21 -30.20 -16.10 -30.12
C GLY A 21 -29.25 -14.91 -30.04
N SER A 22 -29.63 -13.78 -30.61
CA SER A 22 -28.88 -12.51 -30.64
C SER A 22 -28.79 -11.81 -29.27
N GLY A 23 -28.94 -12.56 -28.18
CA GLY A 23 -28.74 -12.06 -26.82
C GLY A 23 -27.25 -12.10 -26.49
N ASN A 24 -26.74 -11.02 -25.89
CA ASN A 24 -25.35 -10.92 -25.48
C ASN A 24 -25.00 -12.14 -24.59
N THR A 25 -24.23 -13.11 -25.11
CA THR A 25 -23.96 -14.42 -24.48
C THR A 25 -23.51 -14.26 -23.03
N PHE A 26 -22.71 -13.22 -22.78
CA PHE A 26 -22.26 -12.81 -21.45
C PHE A 26 -23.40 -12.47 -20.48
N THR A 27 -24.42 -11.73 -20.93
CA THR A 27 -25.60 -11.40 -20.11
C THR A 27 -26.44 -12.64 -19.80
N CYS A 28 -26.50 -13.61 -20.72
CA CYS A 28 -27.15 -14.89 -20.47
C CYS A 28 -26.41 -15.68 -19.38
N LEU A 29 -25.07 -15.76 -19.49
CA LEU A 29 -24.21 -16.39 -18.49
C LEU A 29 -24.37 -15.76 -17.11
N ILE A 30 -24.37 -14.43 -17.02
CA ILE A 30 -24.57 -13.71 -15.74
C ILE A 30 -25.97 -13.97 -15.18
N ARG A 31 -27.03 -13.89 -16.00
CA ARG A 31 -28.40 -14.16 -15.53
C ARG A 31 -28.53 -15.57 -14.99
N PHE A 32 -27.91 -16.55 -15.65
CA PHE A 32 -27.91 -17.93 -15.21
C PHE A 32 -27.16 -18.10 -13.88
N ALA A 33 -25.95 -17.53 -13.77
CA ALA A 33 -25.19 -17.52 -12.53
C ALA A 33 -25.98 -16.89 -11.36
N LEU A 34 -26.63 -15.74 -11.61
CA LEU A 34 -27.45 -15.05 -10.61
C LEU A 34 -28.67 -15.87 -10.17
N ALA A 35 -29.33 -16.53 -11.13
CA ALA A 35 -30.45 -17.42 -10.85
C ALA A 35 -30.01 -18.63 -9.99
N ASN A 36 -28.80 -19.13 -10.22
CA ASN A 36 -28.22 -20.23 -9.46
C ASN A 36 -27.88 -19.83 -8.02
N ILE A 37 -27.26 -18.66 -7.83
CA ILE A 37 -26.97 -18.09 -6.51
C ILE A 37 -28.25 -17.95 -5.67
N ARG A 38 -29.35 -17.48 -6.28
CA ARG A 38 -30.64 -17.33 -5.60
C ARG A 38 -31.25 -18.64 -5.10
N ARG A 39 -30.89 -19.79 -5.68
CA ARG A 39 -31.41 -21.10 -5.26
C ARG A 39 -30.78 -21.59 -3.96
N ARG A 40 -29.55 -21.16 -3.63
CA ARG A 40 -28.81 -21.59 -2.44
C ARG A 40 -28.04 -20.41 -1.82
N PRO A 41 -28.75 -19.41 -1.26
CA PRO A 41 -28.14 -18.16 -0.82
C PRO A 41 -27.16 -18.33 0.35
N GLU A 42 -27.42 -19.29 1.25
CA GLU A 42 -26.59 -19.51 2.46
C GLU A 42 -25.13 -19.80 2.12
N ARG A 43 -24.88 -20.67 1.13
CA ARG A 43 -23.52 -21.05 0.71
C ARG A 43 -22.81 -19.91 0.02
N PHE A 44 -23.53 -19.20 -0.83
CA PHE A 44 -23.01 -18.02 -1.50
C PHE A 44 -22.57 -16.99 -0.45
N VAL A 45 -23.42 -16.70 0.53
CA VAL A 45 -23.12 -15.75 1.60
C VAL A 45 -21.92 -16.19 2.42
N LEU A 46 -21.86 -17.46 2.84
CA LEU A 46 -20.72 -17.99 3.61
C LEU A 46 -19.39 -17.92 2.84
N ALA A 47 -19.40 -18.28 1.55
CA ALA A 47 -18.22 -18.19 0.70
C ALA A 47 -17.77 -16.73 0.51
N VAL A 48 -18.72 -15.85 0.18
CA VAL A 48 -18.46 -14.43 0.00
C VAL A 48 -17.92 -13.80 1.27
N LEU A 49 -18.50 -14.09 2.44
CA LEU A 49 -18.04 -13.54 3.72
C LEU A 49 -16.64 -14.04 4.11
N GLY A 50 -16.36 -15.34 3.94
CA GLY A 50 -15.04 -15.90 4.24
C GLY A 50 -13.93 -15.29 3.37
N ILE A 51 -14.19 -15.16 2.06
CA ILE A 51 -13.25 -14.53 1.12
C ILE A 51 -13.15 -13.02 1.41
N ALA A 52 -14.28 -12.34 1.64
CA ALA A 52 -14.31 -10.91 1.93
C ALA A 52 -13.54 -10.57 3.20
N LEU A 53 -13.65 -11.38 4.25
CA LEU A 53 -12.90 -11.19 5.49
C LEU A 53 -11.38 -11.30 5.25
N ALA A 54 -10.93 -12.28 4.48
CA ALA A 54 -9.52 -12.43 4.14
C ALA A 54 -9.00 -11.27 3.29
N ILE A 55 -9.78 -10.86 2.27
CA ILE A 55 -9.48 -9.67 1.47
C ILE A 55 -9.44 -8.43 2.36
N ALA A 56 -10.37 -8.29 3.30
CA ALA A 56 -10.42 -7.16 4.21
C ALA A 56 -9.15 -7.11 5.08
N CYS A 57 -8.76 -8.22 5.71
CA CYS A 57 -7.54 -8.29 6.53
C CYS A 57 -6.29 -7.87 5.75
N VAL A 58 -6.12 -8.40 4.53
CA VAL A 58 -4.98 -8.04 3.68
C VAL A 58 -5.04 -6.58 3.25
N THR A 59 -6.22 -6.11 2.82
CA THR A 59 -6.40 -4.73 2.37
C THR A 59 -6.15 -3.74 3.50
N VAL A 60 -6.60 -4.03 4.73
CA VAL A 60 -6.32 -3.21 5.93
C VAL A 60 -4.82 -3.08 6.14
N VAL A 61 -4.09 -4.19 6.19
CA VAL A 61 -2.64 -4.15 6.43
C VAL A 61 -1.90 -3.46 5.29
N ARG A 62 -2.30 -3.69 4.03
CA ARG A 62 -1.70 -3.01 2.88
C ARG A 62 -1.99 -1.51 2.86
N THR A 63 -3.19 -1.11 3.27
CA THR A 63 -3.58 0.30 3.40
C THR A 63 -2.73 0.97 4.47
N ILE A 64 -2.67 0.40 5.69
CA ILE A 64 -1.83 0.92 6.78
C ILE A 64 -0.36 0.99 6.32
N SER A 65 0.14 -0.06 5.68
CA SER A 65 1.52 -0.11 5.18
C SER A 65 1.81 0.97 4.14
N ALA A 66 0.85 1.29 3.26
CA ALA A 66 0.98 2.36 2.27
C ALA A 66 0.95 3.74 2.94
N SER A 67 0.03 3.98 3.88
CA SER A 67 -0.02 5.23 4.64
C SER A 67 1.28 5.50 5.40
N PHE A 68 1.82 4.48 6.09
CA PHE A 68 3.11 4.59 6.78
C PHE A 68 4.27 4.86 5.82
N ALA A 69 4.24 4.29 4.61
CA ALA A 69 5.21 4.61 3.56
C ALA A 69 5.13 6.09 3.16
N THR A 70 3.92 6.59 2.89
CA THR A 70 3.69 8.01 2.55
C THR A 70 4.18 8.92 3.68
N THR A 71 3.83 8.62 4.93
CA THR A 71 4.33 9.36 6.11
C THR A 71 5.86 9.37 6.17
N GLY A 72 6.52 8.24 5.90
CA GLY A 72 7.99 8.18 5.88
C GLY A 72 8.62 9.02 4.77
N GLU A 73 8.01 9.05 3.59
CA GLU A 73 8.46 9.88 2.45
C GLU A 73 8.28 11.37 2.75
N GLU A 74 7.09 11.76 3.19
CA GLU A 74 6.74 13.15 3.56
C GLU A 74 7.59 13.65 4.72
N SER A 75 7.84 12.81 5.74
CA SER A 75 8.68 13.20 6.89
C SER A 75 10.11 13.50 6.46
N VAL A 76 10.66 12.73 5.52
CA VAL A 76 12.02 12.96 5.01
C VAL A 76 12.04 14.15 4.07
N ALA A 77 11.03 14.32 3.21
CA ALA A 77 10.91 15.50 2.35
C ALA A 77 10.83 16.80 3.18
N ASP A 78 10.06 16.78 4.27
CA ASP A 78 9.94 17.89 5.23
C ASP A 78 11.28 18.23 5.89
N VAL A 79 12.16 17.25 6.13
CA VAL A 79 13.49 17.49 6.70
C VAL A 79 14.50 17.97 5.65
N LEU A 80 14.54 17.31 4.49
CA LEU A 80 15.60 17.49 3.52
C LEU A 80 15.36 18.62 2.55
N GLY A 81 14.12 18.89 2.15
CA GLY A 81 13.85 19.73 0.99
C GLY A 81 14.64 19.24 -0.23
N ASP A 82 15.52 20.09 -0.76
CA ASP A 82 16.45 19.82 -1.85
C ASP A 82 17.89 19.52 -1.40
N ALA A 83 18.12 19.33 -0.10
CA ALA A 83 19.44 19.03 0.44
C ALA A 83 20.02 17.71 -0.10
N ALA A 84 21.29 17.75 -0.46
CA ALA A 84 22.02 16.62 -1.01
C ALA A 84 22.49 15.63 0.06
N LEU A 85 22.75 16.10 1.29
CA LEU A 85 23.18 15.27 2.40
C LEU A 85 22.45 15.61 3.69
N TRP A 86 22.26 14.59 4.52
CA TRP A 86 21.69 14.72 5.87
C TRP A 86 22.65 14.16 6.90
N VAL A 87 23.17 15.02 7.77
CA VAL A 87 24.14 14.63 8.80
C VAL A 87 23.39 14.47 10.12
N VAL A 88 23.19 13.22 10.53
CA VAL A 88 22.41 12.85 11.71
C VAL A 88 23.32 12.58 12.92
N PRO A 89 22.83 12.78 14.15
CA PRO A 89 23.61 12.53 15.36
C PRO A 89 23.90 11.03 15.55
N ALA A 90 24.87 10.69 16.40
CA ALA A 90 25.23 9.30 16.72
C ALA A 90 24.07 8.51 17.37
N ALA A 91 23.20 9.19 18.11
CA ALA A 91 21.96 8.62 18.63
C ALA A 91 20.90 8.39 17.54
N GLY A 92 21.07 9.01 16.37
CA GLY A 92 20.18 8.91 15.23
C GLY A 92 18.98 9.83 15.29
N VAL A 93 17.99 9.48 14.48
CA VAL A 93 16.74 10.20 14.30
C VAL A 93 15.59 9.23 14.43
N ARG A 94 14.49 9.68 15.03
CA ARG A 94 13.26 8.90 15.12
C ARG A 94 12.08 9.69 14.61
N TYR A 95 11.09 8.95 14.15
CA TYR A 95 9.77 9.51 13.94
C TYR A 95 9.03 9.50 15.29
N ASP A 96 8.61 10.67 15.76
CA ASP A 96 7.79 10.79 16.95
C ASP A 96 6.30 10.71 16.57
N PRO A 97 5.56 9.69 17.03
CA PRO A 97 4.17 9.49 16.62
C PRO A 97 3.20 10.55 17.19
N THR A 98 3.59 11.25 18.26
CA THR A 98 2.76 12.31 18.85
C THR A 98 2.96 13.64 18.13
N ALA A 99 4.21 14.00 17.84
CA ALA A 99 4.51 15.19 17.05
C ALA A 99 4.25 15.00 15.55
N GLN A 100 4.17 13.75 15.09
CA GLN A 100 3.97 13.32 13.70
C GLN A 100 5.09 13.76 12.74
N ALA A 101 6.33 13.86 13.23
CA ALA A 101 7.48 14.27 12.43
C ALA A 101 8.77 13.58 12.89
N LEU A 102 9.81 13.68 12.05
CA LEU A 102 11.16 13.28 12.41
C LEU A 102 11.79 14.27 13.40
N VAL A 103 12.42 13.72 14.43
CA VAL A 103 13.13 14.46 15.49
C VAL A 103 14.49 13.83 15.77
N ALA A 104 15.44 14.65 16.23
CA ALA A 104 16.78 14.20 16.57
C ALA A 104 16.79 13.54 17.95
N ASP A 105 17.52 12.44 18.09
CA ASP A 105 17.67 11.72 19.36
C ASP A 105 18.98 12.06 20.11
N GLY A 106 19.74 13.03 19.60
CA GLY A 106 20.99 13.43 20.22
C GLY A 106 21.59 14.71 19.65
N PRO A 107 22.75 15.12 20.21
CA PRO A 107 23.37 16.39 19.90
C PRO A 107 23.87 16.41 18.45
N VAL A 108 23.73 17.57 17.81
CA VAL A 108 24.21 17.82 16.46
C VAL A 108 25.69 17.44 16.31
N PRO A 109 26.09 16.67 15.27
CA PRO A 109 27.49 16.37 14.99
C PRO A 109 28.36 17.64 14.85
N ALA A 110 29.53 17.63 15.48
CA ALA A 110 30.48 18.73 15.40
C ALA A 110 31.28 18.64 14.09
N ILE A 111 30.88 19.41 13.08
CA ILE A 111 31.54 19.45 11.77
C ILE A 111 32.05 20.86 11.45
N THR A 112 33.12 20.92 10.67
CA THR A 112 33.57 22.17 10.02
C THR A 112 33.19 22.11 8.56
N VAL A 113 32.29 22.98 8.12
CA VAL A 113 31.78 22.97 6.73
C VAL A 113 32.92 23.30 5.76
N PRO A 114 33.24 22.39 4.80
CA PRO A 114 34.30 22.65 3.83
C PRO A 114 33.96 23.80 2.89
N ALA A 115 34.98 24.47 2.35
CA ALA A 115 34.78 25.58 1.42
C ALA A 115 33.94 25.16 0.19
N GLY A 116 33.00 26.02 -0.19
CA GLY A 116 32.10 25.80 -1.34
C GLY A 116 30.85 25.00 -1.02
N TRP A 117 30.75 24.38 0.16
CA TRP A 117 29.53 23.71 0.63
C TRP A 117 28.67 24.68 1.44
N SER A 118 27.35 24.50 1.38
CA SER A 118 26.41 25.16 2.28
C SER A 118 25.83 24.14 3.25
N ALA A 119 25.78 24.45 4.54
CA ALA A 119 25.17 23.58 5.52
C ALA A 119 24.39 24.40 6.54
N THR A 120 23.15 23.99 6.80
CA THR A 120 22.26 24.63 7.75
C THR A 120 22.12 23.72 8.96
N ARG A 121 22.44 24.25 10.15
CA ARG A 121 22.23 23.54 11.42
C ARG A 121 20.77 23.63 11.79
N VAL A 122 20.12 22.48 11.89
CA VAL A 122 18.72 22.39 12.31
C VAL A 122 18.67 21.88 13.74
N ALA A 123 18.38 22.77 14.69
CA ALA A 123 18.00 22.31 16.03
C ALA A 123 16.70 21.53 15.91
N SER A 124 16.54 20.40 16.60
CA SER A 124 15.36 19.54 16.44
C SER A 124 14.99 18.84 17.74
N GLY A 125 13.70 18.89 18.08
CA GLY A 125 13.15 18.20 19.24
C GLY A 125 11.63 18.31 19.30
N VAL A 126 11.04 17.82 20.39
CA VAL A 126 9.60 17.93 20.64
C VAL A 126 9.38 18.92 21.78
N ILE A 127 8.42 19.81 21.59
CA ILE A 127 7.92 20.71 22.64
C ILE A 127 6.42 20.49 22.84
N ASP A 128 5.91 20.90 23.99
CA ASP A 128 4.47 21.01 24.23
C ASP A 128 4.03 22.44 23.93
N LEU A 129 3.00 22.59 23.10
CA LEU A 129 2.34 23.87 22.83
C LEU A 129 0.85 23.70 23.12
N ASP A 130 0.40 24.28 24.23
CA ASP A 130 -0.99 24.22 24.68
C ASP A 130 -1.57 22.79 24.77
N GLY A 131 -0.74 21.83 25.19
CA GLY A 131 -1.12 20.41 25.30
C GLY A 131 -0.98 19.59 24.01
N GLU A 132 -0.51 20.20 22.93
CA GLU A 132 -0.17 19.52 21.68
C GLU A 132 1.35 19.31 21.57
N SER A 133 1.77 18.08 21.32
CA SER A 133 3.17 17.77 21.01
C SER A 133 3.53 18.32 19.64
N VAL A 134 4.53 19.19 19.54
CA VAL A 134 4.97 19.81 18.28
C VAL A 134 6.45 19.53 18.03
N ALA A 135 6.78 19.12 16.81
CA ALA A 135 8.16 18.98 16.38
C ALA A 135 8.72 20.38 16.09
N LEU A 136 9.55 20.87 17.01
CA LEU A 136 10.23 22.15 16.89
C LEU A 136 11.53 21.99 16.12
N ARG A 137 11.72 22.86 15.14
CA ARG A 137 12.97 23.03 14.41
C ARG A 137 13.50 24.44 14.59
N GLY A 138 14.82 24.56 14.63
CA GLY A 138 15.51 25.85 14.68
C GLY A 138 16.37 26.06 13.45
N SER A 139 16.18 27.17 12.74
CA SER A 139 17.03 27.56 11.62
C SER A 139 17.45 29.03 11.72
N ASP A 140 18.69 29.32 11.31
CA ASP A 140 19.23 30.68 11.23
C ASP A 140 18.66 31.44 10.00
N GLU A 141 17.98 30.74 9.09
CA GLU A 141 17.32 31.33 7.92
C GLU A 141 15.96 31.94 8.25
N ILE A 142 15.34 31.56 9.38
CA ILE A 142 14.03 32.08 9.78
C ILE A 142 14.19 33.48 10.41
N PRO A 143 13.48 34.50 9.88
CA PRO A 143 13.48 35.84 10.46
C PRO A 143 13.03 35.85 11.93
N SER A 144 13.64 36.74 12.73
CA SER A 144 13.20 36.98 14.11
C SER A 144 11.72 37.37 14.16
N GLY A 145 10.98 36.82 15.14
CA GLY A 145 9.55 37.10 15.32
C GLY A 145 8.61 36.31 14.40
N ARG A 146 9.12 35.35 13.60
CA ARG A 146 8.32 34.50 12.70
C ARG A 146 8.43 33.03 13.12
N ALA A 147 7.36 32.28 12.96
CA ALA A 147 7.33 30.83 13.05
C ALA A 147 6.75 30.28 11.75
N GLU A 148 7.50 29.41 11.07
CA GLU A 148 7.03 28.75 9.85
C GLU A 148 6.46 27.38 10.19
N LEU A 149 5.19 27.15 9.86
CA LEU A 149 4.47 25.92 10.15
C LEU A 149 4.10 25.24 8.84
N GLY A 150 4.24 23.92 8.78
CA GLY A 150 3.59 23.16 7.72
C GLY A 150 2.06 23.21 7.87
N SER A 151 1.34 23.15 6.75
CA SER A 151 -0.12 23.28 6.72
C SER A 151 -0.82 22.23 7.60
N ALA A 152 -0.30 21.01 7.64
CA ALA A 152 -0.87 19.93 8.46
C ALA A 152 -0.70 20.17 9.98
N LEU A 153 0.39 20.83 10.39
CA LEU A 153 0.56 21.27 11.78
C LEU A 153 -0.36 22.46 12.09
N ALA A 154 -0.48 23.42 11.18
CA ALA A 154 -1.35 24.59 11.36
C ALA A 154 -2.82 24.16 11.57
N ASP A 155 -3.30 23.18 10.79
CA ASP A 155 -4.62 22.58 10.98
C ASP A 155 -4.76 21.90 12.35
N ARG A 156 -3.72 21.18 12.82
CA ARG A 156 -3.72 20.50 14.12
C ARG A 156 -3.77 21.48 15.29
N LEU A 157 -3.06 22.60 15.17
CA LEU A 157 -3.05 23.69 16.16
C LEU A 157 -4.24 24.65 15.99
N ALA A 158 -5.06 24.48 14.94
CA ALA A 158 -6.15 25.37 14.57
C ALA A 158 -5.72 26.85 14.42
N VAL A 159 -4.55 27.08 13.80
CA VAL A 159 -3.99 28.42 13.53
C VAL A 159 -3.96 28.73 12.05
N SER A 160 -4.04 30.03 11.73
CA SER A 160 -3.99 30.57 10.37
C SER A 160 -2.76 31.45 10.14
N ASP A 161 -2.47 31.72 8.87
CA ASP A 161 -1.40 32.65 8.48
C ASP A 161 -1.62 34.04 9.12
N GLY A 162 -0.58 34.57 9.77
CA GLY A 162 -0.64 35.85 10.48
C GLY A 162 -1.08 35.76 11.96
N ASP A 163 -1.52 34.61 12.45
CA ASP A 163 -1.79 34.41 13.88
C ASP A 163 -0.50 34.52 14.70
N VAL A 164 -0.62 34.69 16.02
CA VAL A 164 0.54 34.78 16.92
C VAL A 164 0.57 33.58 17.86
N LEU A 165 1.67 32.84 17.81
CA LEU A 165 1.95 31.72 18.71
C LEU A 165 2.95 32.11 19.78
N THR A 166 2.76 31.57 20.98
CA THR A 166 3.74 31.71 22.07
C THR A 166 4.61 30.47 22.10
N VAL A 167 5.90 30.61 21.85
CA VAL A 167 6.87 29.49 21.80
C VAL A 167 7.97 29.78 22.82
N GLY A 168 7.90 29.10 23.96
CA GLY A 168 8.68 29.50 25.14
C GLY A 168 8.32 30.94 25.56
N ASP A 169 9.32 31.82 25.64
CA ASP A 169 9.12 33.23 25.99
C ASP A 169 8.90 34.15 24.77
N GLN A 170 8.82 33.59 23.56
CA GLN A 170 8.74 34.36 22.32
C GLN A 170 7.31 34.39 21.78
N HIS A 171 6.92 35.54 21.23
CA HIS A 171 5.68 35.70 20.46
C HIS A 171 6.06 35.74 18.99
N LEU A 172 5.60 34.75 18.23
CA LEU A 172 6.00 34.55 16.84
C LEU A 172 4.78 34.61 15.93
N THR A 173 4.86 35.39 14.87
CA THR A 173 3.84 35.43 13.82
C THR A 173 3.93 34.17 12.98
N VAL A 174 2.81 33.46 12.87
CA VAL A 174 2.63 32.25 12.07
C VAL A 174 2.74 32.60 10.60
N ALA A 175 3.56 31.82 9.90
CA ALA A 175 3.58 31.75 8.46
C ALA A 175 3.40 30.29 8.03
N ILE A 176 2.43 30.01 7.17
CA ILE A 176 2.20 28.63 6.71
C ILE A 176 3.05 28.36 5.47
N THR A 177 4.03 27.46 5.61
CA THR A 177 4.97 27.08 4.54
C THR A 177 5.10 25.56 4.47
N GLY A 178 4.83 25.00 3.29
CA GLY A 178 4.92 23.55 3.05
C GLY A 178 3.77 22.76 3.69
N ASP A 179 3.84 21.43 3.56
CA ASP A 179 2.74 20.52 3.96
C ASP A 179 3.07 19.67 5.20
N GLY A 180 4.19 19.98 5.87
CA GLY A 180 4.75 19.18 6.96
C GLY A 180 4.02 19.29 8.31
N GLN A 181 4.51 18.51 9.27
CA GLN A 181 4.04 18.46 10.67
C GLN A 181 4.98 19.19 11.64
N SER A 182 5.95 19.94 11.12
CA SER A 182 6.97 20.62 11.90
C SER A 182 6.74 22.13 11.96
N MET A 183 7.23 22.75 13.03
CA MET A 183 7.32 24.19 13.19
C MET A 183 8.78 24.61 13.21
N THR A 184 9.17 25.50 12.33
CA THR A 184 10.52 26.07 12.27
C THR A 184 10.53 27.49 12.80
N VAL A 185 11.36 27.75 13.81
CA VAL A 185 11.52 29.06 14.46
C VAL A 185 12.99 29.51 14.38
N PRO A 186 13.33 30.75 14.76
CA PRO A 186 14.72 31.19 14.81
C PRO A 186 15.57 30.29 15.70
N ALA A 187 16.81 30.02 15.27
CA ALA A 187 17.64 28.99 15.90
C ALA A 187 17.98 29.24 17.37
N VAL A 188 18.00 30.49 17.84
CA VAL A 188 18.32 30.81 19.24
C VAL A 188 17.19 30.37 20.19
N PRO A 189 15.93 30.81 20.02
CA PRO A 189 14.79 30.29 20.77
C PRO A 189 14.63 28.77 20.68
N ALA A 190 14.85 28.19 19.50
CA ALA A 190 14.77 26.74 19.33
C ALA A 190 15.78 26.01 20.22
N ARG A 191 17.05 26.41 20.18
CA ARG A 191 18.13 25.80 20.99
C ARG A 191 17.87 25.91 22.49
N SER A 192 17.26 27.01 22.97
CA SER A 192 16.89 27.10 24.39
C SER A 192 15.82 26.10 24.82
N LEU A 193 14.96 25.65 23.89
CA LEU A 193 13.86 24.74 24.16
C LEU A 193 14.23 23.27 23.95
N VAL A 194 14.93 22.95 22.85
CA VAL A 194 15.26 21.56 22.47
C VAL A 194 16.71 21.16 22.81
N GLY A 195 17.50 22.10 23.35
CA GLY A 195 18.90 21.88 23.70
C GLY A 195 19.81 21.73 22.47
N ASP A 196 20.81 20.87 22.60
CA ASP A 196 21.82 20.63 21.55
C ASP A 196 21.35 19.65 20.47
N ASN A 197 20.14 19.10 20.61
CA ASN A 197 19.59 18.12 19.69
C ASN A 197 19.37 18.71 18.29
N GLY A 198 19.72 17.93 17.27
CA GLY A 198 19.53 18.36 15.89
C GLY A 198 20.32 17.55 14.87
N TRP A 199 20.35 18.08 13.65
CA TRP A 199 21.12 17.55 12.52
C TRP A 199 21.63 18.69 11.62
N TRP A 200 22.39 18.34 10.59
CA TRP A 200 22.69 19.25 9.48
C TRP A 200 21.98 18.80 8.22
N VAL A 201 21.45 19.78 7.48
CA VAL A 201 21.13 19.61 6.06
C VAL A 201 22.22 20.30 5.24
N VAL A 202 22.71 19.64 4.21
CA VAL A 202 23.88 20.10 3.46
C VAL A 202 23.58 20.11 1.97
N HIS A 203 23.89 21.24 1.33
CA HIS A 203 23.79 21.43 -0.11
C HIS A 203 25.18 21.33 -0.74
N ALA A 204 25.25 20.63 -1.87
CA ALA A 204 26.46 20.50 -2.65
C ALA A 204 26.90 21.85 -3.23
N PRO A 205 28.19 22.03 -3.55
CA PRO A 205 28.65 23.19 -4.29
C PRO A 205 27.94 23.33 -5.65
N PRO A 206 27.72 24.56 -6.14
CA PRO A 206 27.04 24.77 -7.42
C PRO A 206 27.66 23.98 -8.58
N GLY A 207 26.83 23.28 -9.34
CA GLY A 207 27.24 22.44 -10.47
C GLY A 207 27.70 21.02 -10.11
N LEU A 208 27.71 20.66 -8.82
CA LEU A 208 28.08 19.31 -8.34
C LEU A 208 26.89 18.55 -7.75
N GLU A 209 25.68 19.11 -7.79
CA GLU A 209 24.48 18.63 -7.07
C GLU A 209 24.06 17.20 -7.46
N GLN A 210 24.41 16.77 -8.68
CA GLN A 210 24.06 15.46 -9.21
C GLN A 210 25.19 14.42 -9.09
N ARG A 211 26.29 14.77 -8.43
CA ARG A 211 27.38 13.81 -8.20
C ARG A 211 26.94 12.73 -7.23
N ARG A 212 27.33 11.49 -7.51
CA ARG A 212 26.97 10.31 -6.69
C ARG A 212 27.96 10.00 -5.58
N ASP A 213 29.03 10.78 -5.47
CA ASP A 213 30.09 10.64 -4.48
C ASP A 213 30.13 11.81 -3.49
N LEU A 214 29.04 12.57 -3.38
CA LEU A 214 28.92 13.71 -2.48
C LEU A 214 29.09 13.30 -1.03
N GLY A 215 28.45 12.22 -0.58
CA GLY A 215 28.57 11.72 0.79
C GLY A 215 29.99 11.27 1.13
N ALA A 216 30.67 10.60 0.19
CA ALA A 216 32.07 10.19 0.38
C ALA A 216 33.02 11.40 0.45
N THR A 217 32.82 12.38 -0.45
CA THR A 217 33.64 13.59 -0.53
C THR A 217 33.48 14.46 0.71
N PHE A 218 32.24 14.74 1.11
CA PHE A 218 31.94 15.53 2.30
C PHE A 218 32.36 14.79 3.57
N GLY A 219 32.04 13.50 3.68
CA GLY A 219 32.41 12.66 4.82
C GLY A 219 33.91 12.59 5.08
N ALA A 220 34.72 12.45 4.01
CA ALA A 220 36.18 12.50 4.14
C ALA A 220 36.69 13.86 4.64
N ALA A 221 36.02 14.96 4.29
CA ALA A 221 36.40 16.30 4.72
C ALA A 221 36.01 16.61 6.17
N VAL A 222 34.88 16.07 6.65
CA VAL A 222 34.38 16.33 8.02
C VAL A 222 34.65 15.20 9.01
N GLY A 223 35.24 14.09 8.56
CA GLY A 223 35.59 12.96 9.42
C GLY A 223 34.43 12.03 9.80
N LEU A 224 33.33 12.06 9.05
CA LEU A 224 32.14 11.23 9.34
C LEU A 224 31.93 10.12 8.30
N PRO A 225 31.44 8.94 8.71
CA PRO A 225 31.01 7.91 7.77
C PRO A 225 29.80 8.39 6.96
N SER A 226 29.68 7.90 5.72
CA SER A 226 28.56 8.21 4.86
C SER A 226 27.98 6.97 4.18
N THR A 227 26.67 7.01 3.92
CA THR A 227 25.94 5.92 3.28
C THR A 227 24.73 6.45 2.51
N PRO A 228 24.45 5.92 1.30
CA PRO A 228 23.20 6.19 0.59
C PRO A 228 22.06 5.24 1.03
N ASP A 229 22.32 4.30 1.93
CA ASP A 229 21.33 3.34 2.43
C ASP A 229 20.70 3.84 3.74
N PRO A 230 19.40 4.21 3.73
CA PRO A 230 18.70 4.66 4.94
C PRO A 230 18.50 3.56 5.99
N ALA A 231 18.72 2.28 5.65
CA ALA A 231 18.61 1.18 6.61
C ALA A 231 19.79 1.14 7.59
N VAL A 232 20.94 1.73 7.21
CA VAL A 232 22.12 1.82 8.06
C VAL A 232 21.86 2.80 9.19
N ARG A 233 22.06 2.34 10.43
CA ARG A 233 21.95 3.19 11.62
C ARG A 233 23.30 3.80 11.97
N PRO A 234 23.34 5.01 12.55
CA PRO A 234 24.56 5.56 13.11
C PRO A 234 25.12 4.64 14.20
N ASP A 235 26.45 4.64 14.35
CA ASP A 235 27.11 3.99 15.48
C ASP A 235 26.81 4.79 16.76
N PRO A 236 26.15 4.21 17.79
CA PRO A 236 25.88 4.91 19.04
C PRO A 236 27.13 5.39 19.78
N GLY A 237 28.30 4.76 19.53
CA GLY A 237 29.59 5.19 20.07
C GLY A 237 30.37 6.15 19.16
N GLY A 238 29.84 6.48 17.97
CA GLY A 238 30.48 7.35 17.00
C GLY A 238 30.11 8.82 17.15
N GLU A 239 30.45 9.63 16.15
CA GLU A 239 30.21 11.08 16.14
C GLU A 239 28.98 11.49 15.29
N GLY A 240 28.43 10.57 14.50
CA GLY A 240 27.29 10.80 13.62
C GLY A 240 27.37 9.97 12.34
N LEU A 241 26.43 10.19 11.43
CA LEU A 241 26.36 9.53 10.12
C LEU A 241 25.85 10.51 9.07
N ILE A 242 26.39 10.44 7.86
CA ILE A 242 25.89 11.19 6.71
C ILE A 242 25.04 10.27 5.85
N TYR A 243 23.77 10.61 5.67
CA TYR A 243 22.96 10.03 4.60
C TYR A 243 23.15 10.81 3.30
N ASP A 244 23.57 10.11 2.25
CA ASP A 244 23.71 10.65 0.90
C ASP A 244 22.39 10.46 0.14
N THR A 245 21.70 11.57 -0.15
CA THR A 245 20.33 11.56 -0.71
C THR A 245 20.35 11.44 -2.25
N VAL A 246 21.49 11.78 -2.86
CA VAL A 246 21.73 11.79 -4.32
C VAL A 246 22.43 10.50 -4.76
N GLY A 247 23.32 9.99 -3.92
CA GLY A 247 24.16 8.83 -4.18
C GLY A 247 23.42 7.49 -4.17
N GLY A 248 24.22 6.42 -4.30
CA GLY A 248 23.74 5.04 -4.27
C GLY A 248 23.48 4.42 -5.64
N SER A 249 23.17 3.13 -5.60
CA SER A 249 22.83 2.31 -6.76
C SER A 249 21.33 2.01 -6.78
N GLY A 250 20.79 1.87 -7.99
CA GLY A 250 19.39 1.51 -8.22
C GLY A 250 18.51 2.66 -8.74
N PRO A 251 17.25 2.33 -9.11
CA PRO A 251 16.30 3.28 -9.67
C PRO A 251 15.51 4.08 -8.62
N LEU A 252 15.60 3.72 -7.33
CA LEU A 252 14.83 4.32 -6.25
C LEU A 252 15.59 5.49 -5.61
N THR A 253 14.86 6.58 -5.34
CA THR A 253 15.38 7.75 -4.60
C THR A 253 15.59 7.42 -3.12
N PHE A 254 16.38 8.23 -2.41
CA PHE A 254 16.57 8.07 -0.97
C PHE A 254 15.24 8.11 -0.21
N ALA A 255 14.35 9.05 -0.53
CA ALA A 255 13.04 9.16 0.10
C ALA A 255 12.18 7.91 -0.11
N GLN A 256 12.19 7.31 -1.31
CA GLN A 256 11.50 6.05 -1.59
C GLN A 256 12.10 4.87 -0.82
N LYS A 257 13.43 4.79 -0.69
CA LYS A 257 14.09 3.77 0.13
C LYS A 257 13.74 3.94 1.61
N TYR A 258 13.70 5.18 2.10
CA TYR A 258 13.34 5.48 3.49
C TYR A 258 11.87 5.15 3.78
N SER A 259 10.96 5.53 2.88
CA SER A 259 9.54 5.15 2.88
C SER A 259 9.34 3.63 2.97
N ALA A 260 10.15 2.86 2.24
CA ALA A 260 10.12 1.40 2.29
C ALA A 260 10.44 0.85 3.70
N LEU A 261 11.28 1.52 4.50
CA LEU A 261 11.55 1.10 5.88
C LEU A 261 10.32 1.22 6.78
N PHE A 262 9.49 2.25 6.58
CA PHE A 262 8.25 2.45 7.34
C PHE A 262 7.20 1.40 6.98
N SER A 263 6.98 1.18 5.69
CA SER A 263 6.06 0.13 5.22
C SER A 263 6.51 -1.28 5.63
N GLY A 264 7.83 -1.53 5.64
CA GLY A 264 8.44 -2.77 6.08
C GLY A 264 8.16 -3.09 7.55
N LYS A 265 8.11 -2.08 8.43
CA LYS A 265 7.74 -2.27 9.84
C LYS A 265 6.31 -2.78 9.98
N VAL A 266 5.36 -2.30 9.19
CA VAL A 266 3.96 -2.75 9.23
C VAL A 266 3.85 -4.18 8.70
N THR A 267 4.44 -4.46 7.54
CA THR A 267 4.34 -5.79 6.90
C THR A 267 5.08 -6.87 7.69
N GLY A 268 6.20 -6.54 8.34
CA GLY A 268 6.95 -7.46 9.20
C GLY A 268 6.40 -7.59 10.63
N SER A 269 5.37 -6.82 11.00
CA SER A 269 4.78 -6.84 12.34
C SER A 269 3.81 -8.01 12.55
N THR A 270 3.32 -8.17 13.78
CA THR A 270 2.22 -9.08 14.14
C THR A 270 0.98 -8.85 13.27
N LEU A 271 0.67 -7.61 12.88
CA LEU A 271 -0.45 -7.31 11.98
C LEU A 271 -0.23 -7.94 10.60
N GLY A 272 0.99 -7.83 10.06
CA GLY A 272 1.38 -8.49 8.81
C GLY A 272 1.25 -10.00 8.85
N LEU A 273 1.65 -10.62 9.98
CA LEU A 273 1.49 -12.06 10.19
C LEU A 273 0.00 -12.46 10.24
N ILE A 274 -0.83 -11.72 10.99
CA ILE A 274 -2.28 -11.97 11.07
C ILE A 274 -2.93 -11.85 9.70
N SER A 275 -2.58 -10.84 8.92
CA SER A 275 -3.06 -10.67 7.53
C SER A 275 -2.66 -11.86 6.65
N THR A 276 -1.42 -12.33 6.76
CA THR A 276 -0.91 -13.47 5.97
C THR A 276 -1.66 -14.76 6.31
N ILE A 277 -1.87 -15.03 7.61
CA ILE A 277 -2.66 -16.18 8.07
C ILE A 277 -4.12 -16.04 7.63
N GLY A 278 -4.70 -14.85 7.76
CA GLY A 278 -6.06 -14.56 7.33
C GLY A 278 -6.28 -14.79 5.84
N LEU A 279 -5.32 -14.40 5.00
CA LEU A 279 -5.34 -14.69 3.57
C LEU A 279 -5.34 -16.20 3.30
N GLY A 280 -4.45 -16.93 3.95
CA GLY A 280 -4.38 -18.38 3.83
C GLY A 280 -5.67 -19.07 4.25
N LEU A 281 -6.28 -18.64 5.36
CA LEU A 281 -7.53 -19.19 5.85
C LEU A 281 -8.69 -18.88 4.91
N GLY A 282 -8.82 -17.64 4.42
CA GLY A 282 -9.88 -17.29 3.46
C GLY A 282 -9.75 -18.05 2.14
N PHE A 283 -8.51 -18.28 1.70
CA PHE A 283 -8.26 -19.12 0.53
C PHE A 283 -8.70 -20.57 0.76
N VAL A 284 -8.37 -21.17 1.91
CA VAL A 284 -8.85 -22.52 2.27
C VAL A 284 -10.37 -22.57 2.31
N ILE A 285 -11.02 -21.59 2.95
CA ILE A 285 -12.50 -21.50 3.00
C ILE A 285 -13.10 -21.43 1.59
N ALA A 286 -12.51 -20.62 0.71
CA ALA A 286 -12.93 -20.52 -0.69
C ALA A 286 -12.87 -21.88 -1.40
N VAL A 287 -11.70 -22.53 -1.35
CA VAL A 287 -11.47 -23.83 -1.99
C VAL A 287 -12.44 -24.89 -1.45
N SER A 288 -12.59 -24.98 -0.12
CA SER A 288 -13.51 -25.93 0.51
C SER A 288 -14.95 -25.69 0.11
N SER A 289 -15.39 -24.43 0.04
CA SER A 289 -16.74 -24.08 -0.39
C SER A 289 -16.99 -24.42 -1.86
N PHE A 290 -16.05 -24.11 -2.75
CA PHE A 290 -16.16 -24.43 -4.17
C PHE A 290 -16.14 -25.94 -4.43
N LEU A 291 -15.27 -26.68 -3.74
CA LEU A 291 -15.26 -28.15 -3.81
C LEU A 291 -16.62 -28.72 -3.42
N ALA A 292 -17.19 -28.26 -2.31
CA ALA A 292 -18.51 -28.69 -1.85
C ALA A 292 -19.62 -28.36 -2.89
N ALA A 293 -19.56 -27.17 -3.50
CA ALA A 293 -20.50 -26.78 -4.54
C ALA A 293 -20.40 -27.66 -5.81
N VAL A 294 -19.18 -28.03 -6.21
CA VAL A 294 -18.93 -28.92 -7.34
C VAL A 294 -19.40 -30.33 -7.04
N THR A 295 -19.17 -30.84 -5.82
CA THR A 295 -19.62 -32.19 -5.43
C THR A 295 -21.14 -32.33 -5.45
N GLU A 296 -21.87 -31.30 -5.02
CA GLU A 296 -23.33 -31.36 -4.97
C GLU A 296 -24.02 -31.29 -6.33
N ARG A 297 -23.35 -30.69 -7.30
CA ARG A 297 -23.84 -30.60 -8.67
C ARG A 297 -23.23 -31.66 -9.58
N ARG A 298 -22.45 -32.62 -9.05
CA ARG A 298 -21.80 -33.69 -9.83
C ARG A 298 -22.71 -34.37 -10.83
N ARG A 299 -23.92 -34.73 -10.39
CA ARG A 299 -24.91 -35.40 -11.24
C ARG A 299 -25.38 -34.51 -12.39
N GLU A 300 -25.54 -33.21 -12.14
CA GLU A 300 -25.88 -32.22 -13.18
C GLU A 300 -24.75 -32.12 -14.22
N PHE A 301 -23.48 -32.07 -13.77
CA PHE A 301 -22.31 -32.12 -14.65
C PHE A 301 -22.26 -33.42 -15.47
N GLY A 302 -22.53 -34.58 -14.85
CA GLY A 302 -22.55 -35.88 -15.54
C GLY A 302 -23.59 -35.95 -16.67
N ILE A 303 -24.79 -35.42 -16.43
CA ILE A 303 -25.85 -35.35 -17.46
C ILE A 303 -25.41 -34.43 -18.60
N MET A 304 -24.92 -33.23 -18.32
CA MET A 304 -24.51 -32.28 -19.38
C MET A 304 -23.30 -32.78 -20.17
N SER A 305 -22.32 -33.40 -19.51
CA SER A 305 -21.18 -34.04 -20.19
C SER A 305 -21.60 -35.19 -21.11
N SER A 306 -22.65 -35.96 -20.75
CA SER A 306 -23.18 -37.03 -21.62
C SER A 306 -23.87 -36.52 -22.89
N ILE A 307 -24.33 -35.27 -22.89
CA ILE A 307 -24.96 -34.60 -24.03
C ILE A 307 -23.93 -33.80 -24.86
N GLY A 308 -22.66 -33.74 -24.41
CA GLY A 308 -21.58 -33.03 -25.09
C GLY A 308 -21.45 -31.55 -24.73
N LEU A 309 -22.07 -31.10 -23.63
CA LEU A 309 -22.08 -29.69 -23.17
C LEU A 309 -21.07 -29.43 -22.04
N ALA A 310 -19.95 -30.16 -22.01
CA ALA A 310 -18.99 -30.09 -20.91
C ALA A 310 -18.30 -28.72 -20.81
N ASP A 311 -18.00 -28.09 -21.96
CA ASP A 311 -17.33 -26.79 -22.02
C ASP A 311 -18.26 -25.64 -21.59
N GLU A 312 -19.52 -25.66 -22.02
CA GLU A 312 -20.52 -24.67 -21.59
C GLU A 312 -20.70 -24.65 -20.08
N VAL A 313 -20.66 -25.83 -19.48
CA VAL A 313 -20.81 -26.00 -18.04
C VAL A 313 -19.60 -25.48 -17.26
N LEU A 314 -18.39 -25.65 -17.80
CA LEU A 314 -17.19 -24.99 -17.27
C LEU A 314 -17.37 -23.46 -17.28
N TYR A 315 -17.87 -22.88 -18.37
CA TYR A 315 -18.09 -21.43 -18.46
C TYR A 315 -19.15 -20.93 -17.48
N PHE A 316 -20.27 -21.64 -17.31
CA PHE A 316 -21.28 -21.29 -16.31
C PHE A 316 -20.71 -21.26 -14.90
N PHE A 317 -19.92 -22.27 -14.54
CA PHE A 317 -19.28 -22.34 -13.23
C PHE A 317 -18.21 -21.25 -13.04
N LEU A 318 -17.42 -20.99 -14.08
CA LEU A 318 -16.37 -19.96 -14.02
C LEU A 318 -16.98 -18.57 -13.84
N VAL A 319 -18.09 -18.28 -14.52
CA VAL A 319 -18.83 -17.02 -14.35
C VAL A 319 -19.46 -16.92 -12.96
N GLU A 320 -20.05 -18.00 -12.44
CA GLU A 320 -20.58 -18.04 -11.06
C GLU A 320 -19.48 -17.75 -10.03
N SER A 321 -18.33 -18.41 -10.19
CA SER A 321 -17.17 -18.21 -9.32
C SER A 321 -16.61 -16.79 -9.44
N ALA A 322 -16.52 -16.25 -10.65
CA ALA A 322 -16.08 -14.87 -10.88
C ALA A 322 -16.99 -13.86 -10.18
N VAL A 323 -18.31 -14.07 -10.20
CA VAL A 323 -19.28 -13.23 -9.47
C VAL A 323 -19.07 -13.31 -7.96
N VAL A 324 -18.81 -14.51 -7.41
CA VAL A 324 -18.48 -14.71 -5.99
C VAL A 324 -17.20 -13.95 -5.61
N PHE A 325 -16.11 -14.12 -6.37
CA PHE A 325 -14.85 -13.45 -6.10
C PHE A 325 -14.96 -11.93 -6.23
N LEU A 326 -15.67 -11.42 -7.24
CA LEU A 326 -15.89 -9.99 -7.41
C LEU A 326 -16.71 -9.40 -6.26
N ALA A 327 -17.80 -10.07 -5.87
CA ALA A 327 -18.63 -9.64 -4.75
C ALA A 327 -17.82 -9.63 -3.44
N ALA A 328 -17.07 -10.70 -3.17
CA ALA A 328 -16.22 -10.79 -2.00
C ALA A 328 -15.11 -9.73 -1.97
N TYR A 329 -14.50 -9.43 -3.13
CA TYR A 329 -13.50 -8.39 -3.24
C TYR A 329 -14.06 -7.02 -2.94
N LEU A 330 -15.19 -6.66 -3.56
CA LEU A 330 -15.83 -5.36 -3.33
C LEU A 330 -16.26 -5.20 -1.87
N ILE A 331 -16.88 -6.22 -1.28
CA ILE A 331 -17.29 -6.20 0.13
C ILE A 331 -16.06 -6.10 1.04
N GLY A 332 -15.03 -6.91 0.79
CA GLY A 332 -13.82 -6.94 1.62
C GLY A 332 -13.03 -5.64 1.57
N VAL A 333 -12.85 -5.04 0.39
CA VAL A 333 -12.15 -3.77 0.21
C VAL A 333 -12.93 -2.60 0.82
N CYS A 334 -14.26 -2.57 0.66
CA CYS A 334 -15.10 -1.56 1.31
C CYS A 334 -15.05 -1.71 2.84
N ALA A 335 -15.18 -2.94 3.35
CA ALA A 335 -15.08 -3.21 4.78
C ALA A 335 -13.72 -2.80 5.35
N ALA A 336 -12.63 -3.05 4.62
CA ALA A 336 -11.29 -2.60 5.00
C ALA A 336 -11.18 -1.08 5.06
N GLY A 337 -11.70 -0.37 4.05
CA GLY A 337 -11.69 1.10 4.02
C GLY A 337 -12.45 1.69 5.20
N VAL A 338 -13.66 1.18 5.47
CA VAL A 338 -14.46 1.58 6.64
C VAL A 338 -13.73 1.27 7.95
N ALA A 339 -13.13 0.08 8.08
CA ALA A 339 -12.40 -0.31 9.28
C ALA A 339 -11.21 0.62 9.54
N VAL A 340 -10.39 0.93 8.52
CA VAL A 340 -9.25 1.85 8.68
C VAL A 340 -9.72 3.26 9.03
N ALA A 341 -10.75 3.76 8.35
CA ALA A 341 -11.29 5.11 8.60
C ALA A 341 -11.86 5.28 10.02
N LEU A 342 -12.49 4.23 10.58
CA LEU A 342 -13.07 4.29 11.93
C LEU A 342 -12.03 4.05 13.04
N VAL A 343 -11.03 3.20 12.80
CA VAL A 343 -10.07 2.79 13.85
C VAL A 343 -8.85 3.71 13.89
N ILE A 344 -8.35 4.17 12.74
CA ILE A 344 -7.15 5.02 12.66
C ILE A 344 -7.36 6.14 11.63
N PRO A 345 -8.23 7.13 11.93
CA PRO A 345 -8.60 8.17 10.98
C PRO A 345 -7.40 9.01 10.51
N SER A 346 -6.37 9.19 11.36
CA SER A 346 -5.19 10.00 11.06
C SER A 346 -4.34 9.49 9.90
N ILE A 347 -4.39 8.19 9.58
CA ILE A 347 -3.63 7.59 8.47
C ILE A 347 -4.54 7.09 7.35
N ALA A 348 -5.85 7.35 7.45
CA ALA A 348 -6.83 6.88 6.48
C ALA A 348 -6.83 7.79 5.24
N SER A 349 -5.96 7.47 4.26
CA SER A 349 -5.92 8.19 2.97
C SER A 349 -6.57 7.37 1.85
N LEU A 350 -7.26 8.06 0.93
CA LEU A 350 -7.87 7.43 -0.24
C LEU A 350 -6.81 6.76 -1.12
N GLY A 351 -5.64 7.40 -1.27
CA GLY A 351 -4.52 6.86 -2.04
C GLY A 351 -4.00 5.54 -1.47
N ALA A 352 -3.76 5.48 -0.16
CA ALA A 352 -3.31 4.26 0.50
C ALA A 352 -4.33 3.13 0.41
N TRP A 353 -5.62 3.43 0.55
CA TRP A 353 -6.69 2.45 0.41
C TRP A 353 -6.78 1.90 -1.03
N LEU A 354 -6.72 2.77 -2.03
CA LEU A 354 -6.71 2.37 -3.45
C LEU A 354 -5.49 1.50 -3.77
N GLN A 355 -4.31 1.87 -3.27
CA GLN A 355 -3.10 1.07 -3.43
C GLN A 355 -3.25 -0.30 -2.75
N GLY A 356 -3.77 -0.34 -1.52
CA GLY A 356 -4.02 -1.59 -0.79
C GLY A 356 -5.02 -2.50 -1.50
N ALA A 357 -6.09 -1.91 -2.04
CA ALA A 357 -7.09 -2.61 -2.84
C ALA A 357 -6.46 -3.20 -4.12
N ALA A 358 -5.72 -2.39 -4.88
CA ALA A 358 -5.04 -2.82 -6.10
C ALA A 358 -4.03 -3.94 -5.86
N LEU A 359 -3.23 -3.85 -4.79
CA LEU A 359 -2.30 -4.90 -4.39
C LEU A 359 -3.03 -6.21 -4.05
N THR A 360 -4.19 -6.11 -3.39
CA THR A 360 -5.00 -7.28 -3.04
C THR A 360 -5.69 -7.89 -4.27
N ALA A 361 -6.10 -7.06 -5.23
CA ALA A 361 -6.71 -7.50 -6.49
C ALA A 361 -5.77 -8.40 -7.31
N MET A 362 -4.45 -8.20 -7.22
CA MET A 362 -3.47 -9.04 -7.91
C MET A 362 -3.52 -10.52 -7.49
N PHE A 363 -4.08 -10.85 -6.32
CA PHE A 363 -4.27 -12.23 -5.88
C PHE A 363 -5.53 -12.89 -6.45
N LEU A 364 -6.49 -12.12 -6.97
CA LEU A 364 -7.76 -12.67 -7.48
C LEU A 364 -7.57 -13.70 -8.61
N PRO A 365 -6.70 -13.50 -9.61
CA PRO A 365 -6.49 -14.50 -10.65
C PRO A 365 -5.97 -15.82 -10.08
N ALA A 366 -5.00 -15.78 -9.17
CA ALA A 366 -4.46 -16.97 -8.53
C ALA A 366 -5.53 -17.70 -7.70
N MET A 367 -6.34 -16.95 -6.93
CA MET A 367 -7.45 -17.53 -6.17
C MET A 367 -8.53 -18.13 -7.06
N ALA A 368 -8.86 -17.49 -8.20
CA ALA A 368 -9.83 -18.01 -9.15
C ALA A 368 -9.35 -19.30 -9.82
N ILE A 369 -8.07 -19.36 -10.21
CA ILE A 369 -7.47 -20.55 -10.81
C ILE A 369 -7.51 -21.72 -9.82
N VAL A 370 -6.98 -21.54 -8.61
CA VAL A 370 -6.86 -22.66 -7.68
C VAL A 370 -8.19 -22.99 -7.00
N GLY A 371 -8.98 -21.98 -6.67
CA GLY A 371 -10.26 -22.12 -5.96
C GLY A 371 -11.41 -22.62 -6.82
N ALA A 372 -11.47 -22.23 -8.09
CA ALA A 372 -12.59 -22.56 -8.97
C ALA A 372 -12.19 -23.44 -10.16
N LEU A 373 -11.14 -23.09 -10.89
CA LEU A 373 -10.79 -23.78 -12.13
C LEU A 373 -10.26 -25.20 -11.88
N VAL A 374 -9.35 -25.38 -10.92
CA VAL A 374 -8.73 -26.69 -10.62
C VAL A 374 -9.78 -27.74 -10.20
N PRO A 375 -10.69 -27.47 -9.25
CA PRO A 375 -11.74 -28.43 -8.86
C PRO A 375 -12.63 -28.87 -10.03
N VAL A 376 -13.08 -27.94 -10.86
CA VAL A 376 -13.97 -28.26 -11.98
C VAL A 376 -13.23 -28.98 -13.09
N HIS A 377 -12.02 -28.57 -13.42
CA HIS A 377 -11.23 -29.27 -14.43
C HIS A 377 -10.99 -30.73 -14.03
N ARG A 378 -10.67 -30.99 -12.75
CA ARG A 378 -10.55 -32.36 -12.23
C ARG A 378 -11.86 -33.15 -12.32
N LEU A 379 -13.01 -32.50 -12.14
CA LEU A 379 -14.31 -33.15 -12.25
C LEU A 379 -14.63 -33.55 -13.70
N LEU A 380 -14.39 -32.66 -14.66
CA LEU A 380 -14.69 -32.89 -16.08
C LEU A 380 -13.81 -33.96 -16.72
N GLN A 381 -12.65 -34.26 -16.14
CA GLN A 381 -11.79 -35.38 -16.56
C GLN A 381 -12.35 -36.76 -16.15
N GLN A 382 -13.36 -36.82 -15.27
CA GLN A 382 -13.98 -38.09 -14.86
C GLN A 382 -14.95 -38.57 -15.94
N ARG A 383 -15.07 -39.90 -16.09
CA ARG A 383 -16.01 -40.49 -17.06
C ARG A 383 -17.45 -40.10 -16.69
N PRO A 384 -18.31 -39.71 -17.67
CA PRO A 384 -19.68 -39.27 -17.39
C PRO A 384 -20.50 -40.28 -16.56
N VAL A 385 -20.28 -41.58 -16.79
CA VAL A 385 -20.94 -42.66 -16.05
C VAL A 385 -20.56 -42.64 -14.56
N ALA A 386 -19.30 -42.38 -14.22
CA ALA A 386 -18.84 -42.33 -12.83
C ALA A 386 -19.46 -41.14 -12.05
N LEU A 387 -19.77 -40.04 -12.74
CA LEU A 387 -20.45 -38.88 -12.13
C LEU A 387 -21.94 -39.15 -11.80
N LEU A 388 -22.51 -40.25 -12.32
CA LEU A 388 -23.91 -40.63 -12.13
C LEU A 388 -24.09 -41.80 -11.14
N GLU A 389 -23.03 -42.54 -10.83
CA GLU A 389 -23.07 -43.75 -10.00
C GLU A 389 -22.86 -43.49 -8.49
N ASP A 390 -22.19 -42.40 -8.10
CA ASP A 390 -21.97 -42.06 -6.69
C ASP A 390 -23.30 -41.71 -5.98
N ARG A 391 -23.65 -42.49 -4.95
CA ARG A 391 -24.83 -42.33 -4.09
C ARG A 391 -24.54 -41.55 -2.81
#